data_AF-A0A841WUA4-F1
#
_entry.id   AF-A0A841WUA4-F1
#
_cell.length_a   1.000
_cell.length_b   1.000
_cell.length_c   1.000
_cell.angle_alpha   90.00
_cell.angle_beta   90.00
_cell.angle_gamma   90.00
#
_symmetry.space_group_name_H-M   'P 1'
#
loop_
_entity.id
_entity.type
_entity.pdbx_description
1 polymer ?
#
loop_
_entity_poly.entity_id
_entity_poly.type
_entity_poly.pdbx_seq_one_letter_code
_entity_poly.pdbx_strand_id
1 'polypeptide(L)'
;MPRKKRSSPVLEKTEQKLIGFKSINSSLDFGDFVSVNHLTELTGELRNEIDQYNMMLTALDTAKGKIETLERSIRETSERLVDGVASRYGKNSREYEMAGGVRKSERIRKATITRLKSIADSKTASTQDLLQK
;
A
#
# COMPACT_ATOMS: atom_id res chain seq x y z
N MET A 1 -0.93 4.88 2.76
CA MET A 1 -0.58 5.87 3.80
C MET A 1 0.84 5.61 4.27
N PRO A 2 1.63 6.65 4.56
CA PRO A 2 2.99 6.50 5.05
C PRO A 2 2.99 5.75 6.38
N ARG A 3 3.96 4.87 6.59
CA ARG A 3 4.04 4.08 7.82
C ARG A 3 4.43 4.99 8.99
N LYS A 4 3.86 4.74 10.17
CA LYS A 4 4.20 5.51 11.38
C LYS A 4 5.63 5.18 11.81
N LYS A 5 6.45 6.22 11.99
CA LYS A 5 7.79 6.10 12.57
C LYS A 5 7.70 5.61 14.01
N ARG A 6 8.71 4.85 14.45
CA ARG A 6 8.84 4.38 15.83
C ARG A 6 9.32 5.53 16.71
N SER A 7 8.63 5.73 17.83
CA SER A 7 9.06 6.57 18.94
C SER A 7 9.11 5.72 20.21
N SER A 8 10.00 6.05 21.13
CA SER A 8 10.17 5.33 22.40
C SER A 8 9.92 6.28 23.57
N PRO A 9 8.88 6.05 24.40
CA PRO A 9 8.66 6.84 25.60
C PRO A 9 9.73 6.54 26.67
N VAL A 10 10.43 5.41 26.56
CA VAL A 10 11.54 5.07 27.43
C VAL A 10 12.70 6.03 27.19
N LEU A 11 13.02 6.34 25.92
CA LEU A 11 14.10 7.27 25.53
C LEU A 11 13.87 8.65 26.15
N GLU A 12 12.65 9.19 25.99
CA GLU A 12 12.28 10.50 26.52
C GLU A 12 12.41 10.55 28.05
N LYS A 13 11.90 9.52 28.74
CA LYS A 13 12.01 9.40 30.20
C LYS A 13 13.46 9.27 30.66
N THR A 14 14.30 8.52 29.93
CA THR A 14 15.72 8.38 30.26
C THR A 14 16.48 9.68 30.08
N GLU A 15 16.22 10.43 29.00
CA GLU A 15 16.85 11.74 28.76
C GLU A 15 16.51 12.74 29.88
N GLN A 16 15.24 12.79 30.33
CA GLN A 16 14.83 13.61 31.46
C GLN A 16 15.55 13.24 32.76
N LYS A 17 15.66 11.94 33.06
CA LYS A 17 16.41 11.45 34.24
C LYS A 17 17.90 11.80 34.16
N LEU A 18 18.48 11.74 32.97
CA LEU A 18 19.88 12.04 32.72
C LEU A 18 20.22 13.50 33.03
N ILE A 19 19.33 14.43 32.68
CA ILE A 19 19.44 15.84 33.08
C ILE A 19 19.42 15.97 34.61
N GLY A 20 18.50 15.26 35.26
CA GLY A 20 18.45 15.20 36.72
C GLY A 20 19.76 14.70 37.34
N PHE A 21 20.32 13.60 36.86
CA PHE A 21 21.59 13.07 37.36
C PHE A 21 22.76 14.03 37.15
N LYS A 22 22.86 14.66 35.97
CA LYS A 22 23.87 15.68 35.67
C LYS A 22 23.77 16.90 36.57
N SER A 23 22.55 17.29 36.99
CA SER A 23 22.37 18.42 37.92
C SER A 23 22.86 18.13 39.34
N ILE A 24 22.85 16.86 39.76
CA ILE A 24 23.33 16.44 41.07
C ILE A 24 24.85 16.36 41.05
N ASN A 25 25.41 15.59 40.12
CA ASN A 25 26.84 15.47 39.90
C ASN A 25 27.11 14.86 38.51
N SER A 26 27.84 15.61 37.68
CA SER A 26 28.16 15.25 36.30
C SER A 26 28.94 13.94 36.13
N SER A 27 29.57 13.44 37.19
CA SER A 27 30.47 12.28 37.20
C SER A 27 30.01 11.18 38.17
N LEU A 28 28.69 11.06 38.37
CA LEU A 28 28.10 9.98 39.18
C LEU A 28 28.47 8.60 38.61
N ASP A 29 29.28 7.88 39.39
CA ASP A 29 29.71 6.53 39.14
C ASP A 29 29.58 5.71 40.43
N PHE A 30 28.81 4.63 40.36
CA PHE A 30 28.59 3.71 41.46
C PHE A 30 29.33 2.37 41.26
N GLY A 31 30.19 2.26 40.24
CA GLY A 31 30.85 1.01 39.87
C GLY A 31 29.92 0.06 39.09
N ASP A 32 30.49 -1.05 38.60
CA ASP A 32 29.78 -2.16 37.93
C ASP A 32 28.71 -1.72 36.92
N PHE A 33 29.08 -0.83 35.99
CA PHE A 33 28.21 -0.32 34.90
C PHE A 33 27.06 0.60 35.35
N VAL A 34 26.94 0.91 36.64
CA VAL A 34 25.94 1.85 37.17
C VAL A 34 26.55 3.26 37.18
N SER A 35 26.81 3.79 36.00
CA SER A 35 27.34 5.15 35.82
C SER A 35 26.46 5.98 34.88
N VAL A 36 26.48 7.30 35.06
CA VAL A 36 25.79 8.22 34.14
C VAL A 36 26.35 8.11 32.73
N ASN A 37 27.65 7.83 32.59
CA ASN A 37 28.31 7.63 31.30
C ASN A 37 27.77 6.38 30.59
N HIS A 38 27.67 5.25 31.29
CA HIS A 38 27.12 4.04 30.69
C HIS A 38 25.66 4.21 30.27
N LEU A 39 24.86 4.91 31.08
CA LEU A 39 23.48 5.23 30.73
C LEU A 39 23.40 6.18 29.52
N THR A 40 24.33 7.13 29.37
CA THR A 40 24.40 7.97 28.15
C THR A 40 24.74 7.17 26.91
N GLU A 41 25.65 6.20 27.00
CA GLU A 41 26.02 5.32 25.88
C GLU A 41 24.82 4.50 25.42
N LEU A 42 24.15 3.80 26.34
CA LEU A 42 22.94 3.02 26.03
C LEU A 42 21.82 3.87 25.45
N THR A 43 21.66 5.10 25.95
CA THR A 43 20.67 6.05 25.42
C THR A 43 21.01 6.44 23.97
N GLY A 44 22.30 6.65 23.69
CA GLY A 44 22.81 6.93 22.34
C GLY A 44 22.62 5.76 21.38
N GLU A 45 22.92 4.54 21.82
CA GLU A 45 22.69 3.31 21.04
C GLU A 45 21.22 3.14 20.70
N LEU A 46 20.33 3.25 21.69
CA LEU A 46 18.88 3.15 21.48
C LEU A 46 18.38 4.19 20.49
N ARG A 47 18.89 5.42 20.56
CA ARG A 47 18.52 6.49 19.63
C ARG A 47 18.96 6.17 18.21
N ASN A 48 20.21 5.73 18.03
CA ASN A 48 20.75 5.35 16.73
C ASN A 48 19.95 4.21 16.09
N GLU A 49 19.60 3.18 16.86
CA GLU A 49 18.78 2.05 16.38
C GLU A 49 17.36 2.49 15.96
N ILE A 50 16.72 3.38 16.73
CA ILE A 50 15.41 3.94 16.36
C ILE A 50 15.51 4.76 15.07
N ASP A 51 16.55 5.57 14.92
CA ASP A 51 16.77 6.39 13.74
C ASP A 51 17.04 5.53 12.50
N GLN A 52 17.90 4.51 12.60
CA GLN A 52 18.16 3.55 11.54
C GLN A 52 16.88 2.81 11.12
N TYR A 53 16.09 2.32 12.09
CA TYR A 53 14.80 1.69 11.80
C TYR A 53 13.86 2.63 11.03
N ASN A 54 13.77 3.90 11.46
CA ASN A 54 12.92 4.89 10.81
C ASN A 54 13.42 5.28 9.41
N MET A 55 14.73 5.28 9.18
CA MET A 55 15.33 5.46 7.85
C MET A 55 14.97 4.28 6.93
N MET A 56 15.12 3.05 7.40
CA MET A 56 14.76 1.84 6.65
C MET A 56 13.27 1.82 6.31
N LEU A 57 12.42 2.26 7.22
CA LEU A 57 10.99 2.40 6.98
C LEU A 57 10.69 3.39 5.84
N THR A 58 11.38 4.53 5.83
CA THR A 58 11.25 5.56 4.79
C THR A 58 11.78 5.07 3.44
N ALA A 59 12.89 4.35 3.44
CA ALA A 59 13.45 3.73 2.23
C ALA A 59 12.50 2.69 1.64
N LEU A 60 11.85 1.89 2.49
CA LEU A 60 10.86 0.91 2.06
C LEU A 60 9.63 1.59 1.45
N ASP A 61 9.08 2.62 2.10
CA ASP A 61 7.95 3.37 1.56
C ASP A 61 8.30 4.00 0.19
N THR A 62 9.53 4.48 0.03
CA THR A 62 10.04 4.99 -1.26
C THR A 62 10.12 3.89 -2.31
N ALA A 63 10.65 2.72 -1.96
CA ALA A 63 10.72 1.57 -2.86
C ALA A 63 9.33 1.11 -3.30
N LYS A 64 8.37 1.07 -2.37
CA LYS A 64 6.96 0.76 -2.68
C LYS A 64 6.36 1.77 -3.65
N GLY A 65 6.59 3.07 -3.43
CA GLY A 65 6.15 4.11 -4.35
C GLY A 65 6.70 3.94 -5.77
N LYS A 66 7.98 3.57 -5.90
CA LYS A 66 8.59 3.27 -7.21
C LYS A 66 7.90 2.10 -7.92
N ILE A 67 7.59 1.03 -7.20
CA ILE A 67 6.85 -0.12 -7.75
C ILE A 67 5.48 0.33 -8.27
N GLU A 68 4.70 1.04 -7.44
CA GLU A 68 3.37 1.52 -7.83
C GLU A 68 3.41 2.44 -9.07
N THR A 69 4.43 3.29 -9.19
CA THR A 69 4.61 4.15 -10.37
C THR A 69 4.96 3.35 -11.63
N LEU A 70 5.81 2.33 -11.51
CA LEU A 70 6.18 1.46 -12.63
C LEU A 70 4.99 0.61 -13.07
N GLU A 71 4.24 0.03 -12.13
CA GLU A 71 3.02 -0.72 -12.43
C GLU A 71 1.99 0.14 -13.17
N ARG A 72 1.83 1.41 -12.77
CA ARG A 72 0.96 2.35 -13.47
C ARG A 72 1.43 2.62 -14.89
N SER A 73 2.72 2.89 -15.08
CA SER A 73 3.31 3.12 -16.40
C SER A 73 3.16 1.90 -17.31
N ILE A 74 3.40 0.70 -16.79
CA ILE A 74 3.20 -0.57 -17.53
C ILE A 74 1.72 -0.71 -17.91
N ARG A 75 0.78 -0.44 -17.01
CA ARG A 75 -0.64 -0.50 -17.33
C ARG A 75 -1.00 0.48 -18.45
N GLU A 76 -0.64 1.75 -18.33
CA GLU A 76 -0.94 2.77 -19.34
C GLU A 76 -0.33 2.44 -20.71
N THR A 77 0.92 1.97 -20.73
CA THR A 77 1.58 1.58 -21.98
C THR A 77 0.94 0.33 -22.59
N SER A 78 0.58 -0.66 -21.78
CA SER A 78 -0.12 -1.86 -22.25
C SER A 78 -1.49 -1.52 -22.86
N GLU A 79 -2.27 -0.64 -22.23
CA GLU A 79 -3.55 -0.17 -22.75
C GLU A 79 -3.37 0.55 -24.10
N ARG A 80 -2.36 1.44 -24.20
CA ARG A 80 -2.03 2.12 -25.46
C ARG A 80 -1.62 1.16 -26.57
N LEU A 81 -0.89 0.09 -26.24
CA LEU A 81 -0.52 -0.94 -27.23
C LEU A 81 -1.74 -1.69 -27.73
N VAL A 82 -2.64 -2.10 -26.84
CA VAL A 82 -3.91 -2.75 -27.20
C VAL A 82 -4.79 -1.85 -28.06
N ASP A 83 -4.86 -0.56 -27.73
CA ASP A 83 -5.56 0.44 -28.55
C ASP A 83 -4.89 0.67 -29.90
N GLY A 84 -3.55 0.63 -29.95
CA GLY A 84 -2.79 0.65 -31.20
C GLY A 84 -3.12 -0.55 -32.11
N VAL A 85 -3.24 -1.75 -31.54
CA VAL A 85 -3.69 -2.95 -32.27
C VAL A 85 -5.12 -2.77 -32.77
N ALA A 86 -6.02 -2.25 -31.94
CA ALA A 86 -7.39 -1.91 -32.37
C ALA A 86 -7.42 -0.88 -33.51
N SER A 87 -6.51 0.10 -33.50
CA SER A 87 -6.41 1.12 -34.54
C SER A 87 -5.93 0.52 -35.87
N ARG A 88 -4.97 -0.41 -35.83
CA ARG A 88 -4.39 -1.05 -37.02
C ARG A 88 -5.26 -2.16 -37.62
N TYR A 89 -5.76 -3.07 -36.79
CA TYR A 89 -6.46 -4.28 -37.24
C TYR A 89 -7.97 -4.23 -37.02
N GLY A 90 -8.46 -3.27 -36.22
CA GLY A 90 -9.87 -3.10 -35.90
C GLY A 90 -10.29 -3.82 -34.61
N LYS A 91 -11.31 -3.28 -33.93
CA LYS A 91 -11.82 -3.77 -32.63
C LYS A 91 -12.60 -5.11 -32.70
N ASN A 92 -12.73 -5.70 -33.87
CA ASN A 92 -13.39 -7.00 -34.09
C ASN A 92 -12.42 -8.08 -34.59
N SER A 93 -11.14 -7.74 -34.75
CA SER A 93 -10.15 -8.65 -35.30
C SER A 93 -9.68 -9.69 -34.29
N ARG A 94 -9.05 -10.74 -34.78
CA ARG A 94 -8.47 -11.79 -33.93
C ARG A 94 -7.22 -11.29 -33.21
N GLU A 95 -6.47 -10.39 -33.83
CA GLU A 95 -5.27 -9.75 -33.30
C GLU A 95 -5.60 -8.91 -32.06
N TYR A 96 -6.74 -8.19 -32.10
CA TYR A 96 -7.21 -7.43 -30.95
C TYR A 96 -7.58 -8.34 -29.77
N GLU A 97 -8.17 -9.51 -30.05
CA GLU A 97 -8.43 -10.52 -29.01
C GLU A 97 -7.16 -11.13 -28.44
N MET A 98 -6.18 -11.44 -29.31
CA MET A 98 -4.88 -11.97 -28.89
C MET A 98 -4.08 -10.97 -28.05
N ALA A 99 -4.25 -9.67 -28.31
CA ALA A 99 -3.66 -8.61 -27.50
C ALA A 99 -4.35 -8.41 -26.14
N GLY A 100 -5.40 -9.17 -25.83
CA GLY A 100 -6.16 -9.09 -24.58
C GLY A 100 -7.38 -8.16 -24.63
N GLY A 101 -7.70 -7.59 -25.79
CA GLY A 101 -8.92 -6.81 -25.99
C GLY A 101 -10.15 -7.69 -26.20
N VAL A 102 -11.31 -7.32 -25.67
CA VAL A 102 -12.56 -8.04 -25.96
C VAL A 102 -13.18 -7.49 -27.24
N ARG A 103 -13.38 -8.35 -28.25
CA ARG A 103 -13.97 -7.98 -29.55
C ARG A 103 -15.31 -7.24 -29.38
N LYS A 104 -15.57 -6.22 -30.20
CA LYS A 104 -16.81 -5.41 -30.10
C LYS A 104 -18.07 -6.28 -30.26
N SER A 105 -18.08 -7.23 -31.17
CA SER A 105 -19.19 -8.19 -31.36
C SER A 105 -19.45 -9.04 -30.10
N GLU A 106 -18.40 -9.57 -29.48
CA GLU A 106 -18.52 -10.37 -28.27
C GLU A 106 -18.98 -9.52 -27.07
N ARG A 107 -18.48 -8.29 -26.96
CA ARG A 107 -18.91 -7.33 -25.95
C ARG A 107 -20.41 -7.03 -26.03
N ILE A 108 -20.93 -6.77 -27.24
CA ILE A 108 -22.36 -6.52 -27.48
C ILE A 108 -23.19 -7.78 -27.15
N ARG A 109 -22.72 -8.96 -27.56
CA ARG A 109 -23.37 -10.23 -27.26
C ARG A 109 -23.51 -10.46 -25.75
N LYS A 110 -22.43 -10.27 -24.99
CA LYS A 110 -22.46 -10.39 -23.52
C LYS A 110 -23.44 -9.41 -22.88
N ALA A 111 -23.40 -8.13 -23.27
CA ALA A 111 -24.33 -7.12 -22.75
C ALA A 111 -25.81 -7.47 -23.03
N THR A 112 -26.09 -8.00 -24.23
CA THR A 112 -27.45 -8.37 -24.62
C THR A 112 -27.95 -9.58 -23.83
N ILE A 113 -27.10 -10.60 -23.64
CA ILE A 113 -27.43 -11.77 -22.81
C ILE A 113 -27.70 -11.34 -21.37
N THR A 114 -26.85 -10.49 -20.78
CA THR A 114 -27.05 -10.00 -19.41
C THR A 114 -28.37 -9.24 -19.26
N ARG A 115 -28.71 -8.37 -20.22
CA ARG A 115 -29.98 -7.62 -20.21
C ARG A 115 -31.19 -8.56 -20.35
N LEU A 116 -31.12 -9.54 -21.24
CA LEU A 116 -32.20 -10.51 -21.41
C LEU A 116 -32.40 -11.36 -20.16
N LYS A 117 -31.30 -11.76 -19.50
CA LYS A 117 -31.34 -12.48 -18.23
C LYS A 117 -32.00 -11.64 -17.12
N SER A 118 -31.60 -10.37 -16.97
CA SER A 118 -32.21 -9.49 -15.97
C SER A 118 -33.71 -9.25 -16.19
N ILE A 119 -34.15 -9.21 -17.46
CA ILE A 119 -35.58 -9.08 -17.80
C ILE A 119 -36.35 -10.37 -17.49
N ALA A 120 -35.73 -11.53 -17.70
CA ALA A 120 -36.33 -12.80 -17.34
C ALA A 120 -36.47 -12.92 -15.82
N ASP A 121 -35.41 -12.58 -15.07
CA ASP A 121 -35.38 -12.63 -13.60
C ASP A 121 -36.43 -11.68 -12.97
N SER A 122 -36.64 -10.50 -13.54
CA SER A 122 -37.66 -9.55 -13.06
C SER A 122 -39.09 -10.01 -13.37
N LYS A 123 -39.33 -10.65 -14.53
CA LYS A 123 -40.63 -11.25 -14.86
C LYS A 123 -40.95 -12.46 -13.99
N THR A 124 -39.97 -13.28 -13.63
CA THR A 124 -40.18 -14.41 -12.71
C THR A 124 -40.51 -13.90 -11.31
N ALA A 125 -39.84 -12.84 -10.84
CA ALA A 125 -40.15 -12.22 -9.55
C ALA A 125 -41.57 -11.62 -9.51
N SER A 126 -42.00 -10.91 -10.56
CA SER A 126 -43.36 -10.37 -10.63
C SER A 126 -44.44 -11.45 -10.72
N THR A 127 -44.14 -12.59 -11.34
CA THR A 127 -45.09 -13.71 -11.48
C THR A 127 -45.25 -14.48 -10.17
N GLN A 128 -44.19 -14.59 -9.36
CA GLN A 128 -44.25 -15.19 -8.02
C GLN A 128 -45.05 -14.34 -7.03
N ASP A 129 -44.98 -13.01 -7.13
CA ASP A 129 -45.72 -12.06 -6.27
C ASP A 129 -47.24 -12.05 -6.57
N LEU A 130 -47.64 -12.33 -7.82
CA LEU A 130 -49.04 -12.46 -8.23
C LEU A 130 -49.69 -13.81 -7.83
N LEU A 131 -48.90 -14.84 -7.51
CA LEU A 131 -49.39 -16.16 -7.09
C LEU A 131 -49.47 -16.33 -5.56
N GLN A 132 -49.11 -15.30 -4.78
CA GLN A 132 -49.17 -15.28 -3.31
C GLN A 132 -50.29 -14.38 -2.75
N LYS A 133 -51.22 -13.90 -3.59
CA LYS A 133 -52.47 -13.22 -3.17
C LYS A 133 -53.67 -14.08 -3.54
#